data_AF-A0A370PDS3-F1
#
_entry.id   AF-A0A370PDS3-F1
#
_cell.length_a   1.000
_cell.length_b   1.000
_cell.length_c   1.000
_cell.angle_alpha   90.00
_cell.angle_beta   90.00
_cell.angle_gamma   90.00
#
_symmetry.space_group_name_H-M   'P 1'
#
loop_
_entity.id
_entity.type
_entity.pdbx_description
1 polymer ?
#
loop_
_entity_poly.entity_id
_entity_poly.type
_entity_poly.pdbx_seq_one_letter_code
_entity_poly.pdbx_strand_id
1 'polypeptide(L)'
;MDYFERKKEQNLVQWLDAAKIPRYQGISDNKLSNSSAQVFNVRVLNPESNTEIFQRTSHLVAKMYDPLYLDDHGGYLNPFLCVNKHYTHEAQTYQALSDLQGRLIPRFYGSYSTDITCRDVGDDMETDETCSRTVRLILIEHIPGMSMLQAGPSSFSQQDRQQIMKSVIGFESEVYRRDILLTDLSPRNVMMVPPGSRRQCNLVFLDFAGSLFGRKLDEPLLAGREFFLGQYISPILRWKRGMKLEFDEWIDWEWADWVDAEFAHTAHTITPAMRERYSKT
;
A
#
# COMPACT_ATOMS: atom_id res chain seq x y z
N MET A 1 -8.86 -0.32 -29.32
CA MET A 1 -7.82 -0.50 -28.30
C MET A 1 -6.71 0.51 -28.58
N ASP A 2 -6.51 1.45 -27.66
CA ASP A 2 -5.70 2.65 -27.87
C ASP A 2 -4.21 2.32 -28.04
N TYR A 3 -3.48 3.11 -28.84
CA TYR A 3 -2.05 2.91 -29.14
C TYR A 3 -1.18 2.90 -27.87
N PHE A 4 -1.55 3.73 -26.89
CA PHE A 4 -0.89 3.80 -25.58
C PHE A 4 -1.09 2.54 -24.72
N GLU A 5 -2.21 1.84 -24.84
CA GLU A 5 -2.46 0.61 -24.07
C GLU A 5 -1.65 -0.57 -24.61
N ARG A 6 -1.51 -0.68 -25.95
CA ARG A 6 -0.65 -1.71 -26.57
C ARG A 6 0.82 -1.56 -26.20
N LYS A 7 1.32 -0.32 -26.07
CA LYS A 7 2.71 -0.05 -25.65
C LYS A 7 2.96 -0.44 -24.19
N LYS A 8 1.97 -0.28 -23.31
CA LYS A 8 2.06 -0.67 -21.89
C LYS A 8 2.05 -2.20 -21.69
N GLU A 9 1.22 -2.92 -22.44
CA GLU A 9 1.17 -4.40 -22.40
C GLU A 9 2.43 -5.05 -23.00
N GLN A 10 2.95 -4.54 -24.12
CA GLN A 10 4.22 -5.02 -24.68
C GLN A 10 5.39 -4.81 -23.72
N ASN A 11 5.38 -3.69 -22.99
CA ASN A 11 6.38 -3.43 -21.96
C ASN A 11 6.24 -4.46 -20.81
N LEU A 12 5.03 -4.80 -20.32
CA LEU A 12 4.79 -5.82 -19.27
C LEU A 12 5.52 -7.15 -19.48
N VAL A 13 5.42 -7.70 -20.69
CA VAL A 13 6.06 -8.98 -21.03
C VAL A 13 7.58 -8.83 -21.06
N GLN A 14 8.10 -7.75 -21.67
CA GLN A 14 9.54 -7.46 -21.68
C GLN A 14 10.09 -7.25 -20.26
N TRP A 15 9.32 -6.65 -19.35
CA TRP A 15 9.74 -6.37 -17.97
C TRP A 15 9.93 -7.62 -17.14
N LEU A 16 8.93 -8.48 -17.17
CA LEU A 16 8.94 -9.68 -16.34
C LEU A 16 10.04 -10.65 -16.84
N ASP A 17 10.41 -10.58 -18.13
CA ASP A 17 11.48 -11.36 -18.74
C ASP A 17 12.84 -10.81 -18.31
N ALA A 18 12.99 -9.47 -18.33
CA ALA A 18 14.19 -8.78 -17.87
C ALA A 18 14.43 -8.96 -16.36
N ALA A 19 13.37 -9.04 -15.55
CA ALA A 19 13.45 -9.32 -14.12
C ALA A 19 13.85 -10.76 -13.78
N LYS A 20 14.06 -11.63 -14.79
CA LYS A 20 14.40 -13.06 -14.64
C LYS A 20 13.45 -13.81 -13.71
N ILE A 21 12.18 -13.41 -13.65
CA ILE A 21 11.17 -14.08 -12.84
C ILE A 21 10.80 -15.37 -13.58
N PRO A 22 11.07 -16.58 -13.04
CA PRO A 22 10.88 -17.80 -13.80
C PRO A 22 9.41 -18.09 -14.10
N ARG A 23 9.05 -18.08 -15.39
CA ARG A 23 7.82 -18.63 -16.02
C ARG A 23 6.48 -18.07 -15.50
N TYR A 24 6.20 -16.81 -15.84
CA TYR A 24 4.89 -16.17 -15.70
C TYR A 24 4.26 -15.97 -17.10
N GLN A 25 2.93 -15.87 -17.18
CA GLN A 25 2.25 -15.27 -18.35
C GLN A 25 1.45 -14.08 -17.82
N GLY A 26 1.84 -12.88 -18.24
CA GLY A 26 1.07 -11.68 -17.98
C GLY A 26 -0.23 -11.76 -18.79
N ILE A 27 -1.32 -12.14 -18.15
CA ILE A 27 -2.65 -11.87 -18.68
C ILE A 27 -3.11 -10.62 -17.94
N SER A 28 -3.06 -9.48 -18.63
CA SER A 28 -3.54 -8.19 -18.13
C SER A 28 -5.07 -8.20 -18.08
N ASP A 29 -5.65 -9.02 -17.19
CA ASP A 29 -7.10 -9.14 -17.11
C ASP A 29 -7.75 -7.94 -16.39
N ASN A 30 -6.99 -7.11 -15.67
CA ASN A 30 -7.45 -5.80 -15.15
C ASN A 30 -6.24 -4.96 -14.72
N LYS A 31 -6.20 -3.70 -15.18
CA LYS A 31 -5.22 -2.70 -14.77
C LYS A 31 -5.83 -1.82 -13.69
N LEU A 32 -5.22 -1.79 -12.53
CA LEU A 32 -5.57 -0.86 -11.46
C LEU A 32 -4.40 0.12 -11.35
N SER A 33 -4.58 1.37 -11.76
CA SER A 33 -3.58 2.41 -11.53
C SER A 33 -3.78 3.00 -10.14
N ASN A 34 -2.77 2.92 -9.28
CA ASN A 34 -2.65 3.90 -8.19
C ASN A 34 -1.82 5.08 -8.73
N SER A 35 -1.97 6.28 -8.15
CA SER A 35 -1.25 7.50 -8.57
C SER A 35 0.27 7.35 -8.62
N SER A 36 0.82 6.36 -7.92
CA SER A 36 2.26 6.10 -7.78
C SER A 36 2.79 4.87 -8.52
N ALA A 37 1.92 3.97 -9.02
CA ALA A 37 2.33 2.69 -9.59
C ALA A 37 1.26 2.04 -10.47
N GLN A 38 1.70 1.25 -11.45
CA GLN A 38 0.83 0.41 -12.26
C GLN A 38 0.70 -0.98 -11.61
N VAL A 39 -0.53 -1.47 -11.47
CA VAL A 39 -0.81 -2.77 -10.86
C VAL A 39 -1.36 -3.73 -11.90
N PHE A 40 -0.77 -4.93 -11.96
CA PHE A 40 -1.11 -5.98 -12.90
C PHE A 40 -1.38 -7.30 -12.17
N ASN A 41 -2.40 -8.02 -12.62
CA ASN A 41 -2.57 -9.42 -12.25
C ASN A 41 -1.61 -10.30 -13.06
N VAL A 42 -0.95 -11.24 -12.39
CA VAL A 42 0.04 -12.13 -13.00
C VAL A 42 -0.34 -13.56 -12.70
N ARG A 43 -0.30 -14.43 -13.73
CA ARG A 43 -0.55 -15.86 -13.57
C ARG A 43 0.77 -16.64 -13.59
N VAL A 44 0.97 -17.51 -12.62
CA VAL A 44 2.10 -18.45 -12.57
C VAL A 44 1.77 -19.67 -13.44
N LEU A 45 2.61 -19.98 -14.42
CA LEU A 45 2.33 -21.04 -15.41
C LEU A 45 2.64 -22.45 -14.93
N ASN A 46 3.57 -22.62 -13.98
CA ASN A 46 3.97 -23.93 -13.43
C ASN A 46 4.03 -23.87 -11.89
N PRO A 47 2.88 -23.79 -11.20
CA PRO A 47 2.85 -23.69 -9.74
C PRO A 47 3.43 -24.95 -9.05
N GLU A 48 3.41 -26.11 -9.71
CA GLU A 48 3.92 -27.39 -9.18
C GLU A 48 5.45 -27.46 -9.08
N SER A 49 6.19 -26.71 -9.92
CA SER A 49 7.65 -26.67 -9.87
C SER A 49 8.21 -25.61 -8.90
N ASN A 50 7.36 -24.68 -8.45
CA ASN A 50 7.71 -23.55 -7.58
C ASN A 50 6.90 -23.55 -6.27
N THR A 51 6.47 -24.73 -5.80
CA THR A 51 5.61 -24.91 -4.62
C THR A 51 6.18 -24.31 -3.34
N GLU A 52 7.52 -24.24 -3.21
CA GLU A 52 8.19 -23.62 -2.06
C GLU A 52 7.98 -22.11 -2.00
N ILE A 53 8.02 -21.43 -3.15
CA ILE A 53 7.97 -19.95 -3.23
C ILE A 53 6.52 -19.46 -3.27
N PHE A 54 5.66 -20.08 -4.07
CA PHE A 54 4.31 -19.54 -4.32
C PHE A 54 3.18 -20.28 -3.58
N GLN A 55 3.50 -21.28 -2.74
CA GLN A 55 2.56 -22.01 -1.87
C GLN A 55 1.24 -22.42 -2.58
N ARG A 56 1.33 -22.90 -3.84
CA ARG A 56 0.19 -23.27 -4.72
C ARG A 56 -0.70 -22.12 -5.22
N THR A 57 -0.29 -20.87 -5.06
CA THR A 57 -1.02 -19.71 -5.60
C THR A 57 -0.70 -19.55 -7.09
N SER A 58 -1.73 -19.60 -7.93
CA SER A 58 -1.59 -19.37 -9.38
C SER A 58 -1.73 -17.90 -9.79
N HIS A 59 -2.18 -17.03 -8.88
CA HIS A 59 -2.47 -15.61 -9.13
C HIS A 59 -1.67 -14.71 -8.20
N LEU A 60 -0.93 -13.78 -8.78
CA LEU A 60 -0.09 -12.80 -8.10
C LEU A 60 -0.46 -11.39 -8.56
N VAL A 61 0.01 -10.40 -7.83
CA VAL A 61 -0.07 -9.00 -8.22
C VAL A 61 1.33 -8.44 -8.38
N ALA A 62 1.60 -7.89 -9.55
CA ALA A 62 2.80 -7.15 -9.88
C ALA A 62 2.51 -5.65 -9.78
N LYS A 63 3.21 -4.94 -8.88
CA LYS A 63 3.11 -3.48 -8.75
C LYS A 63 4.39 -2.84 -9.25
N MET A 64 4.27 -2.03 -10.29
CA MET A 64 5.35 -1.46 -11.08
C MET A 64 5.51 0.04 -10.83
N TYR A 65 6.75 0.44 -10.58
CA TYR A 65 7.18 1.80 -10.31
C TYR A 65 8.07 2.25 -11.47
N ASP A 66 7.45 2.75 -12.52
CA ASP A 66 8.12 3.32 -13.70
C ASP A 66 7.96 4.85 -13.65
N PRO A 67 9.07 5.63 -13.57
CA PRO A 67 9.03 7.08 -13.55
C PRO A 67 8.23 7.70 -14.69
N LEU A 68 8.17 7.03 -15.85
CA LEU A 68 7.47 7.51 -17.04
C LEU A 68 5.95 7.65 -16.84
N TYR A 69 5.37 6.90 -15.91
CA TYR A 69 3.93 6.84 -15.70
C TYR A 69 3.49 7.42 -14.36
N LEU A 70 4.39 8.13 -13.66
CA LEU A 70 4.00 8.87 -12.49
C LEU A 70 3.18 10.09 -12.91
N ASP A 71 2.00 10.26 -12.30
CA ASP A 71 1.26 11.50 -12.39
C ASP A 71 1.81 12.47 -11.33
N ASP A 72 2.67 13.39 -11.75
CA ASP A 72 3.34 14.36 -10.88
C ASP A 72 2.52 15.65 -10.67
N HIS A 73 1.24 15.65 -11.09
CA HIS A 73 0.32 16.76 -10.94
C HIS A 73 0.91 18.13 -11.38
N GLY A 74 1.67 18.13 -12.49
CA GLY A 74 2.10 19.36 -13.15
C GLY A 74 3.62 19.62 -13.15
N GLY A 75 4.46 18.59 -13.06
CA GLY A 75 5.91 18.72 -13.28
C GLY A 75 6.74 19.19 -12.09
N TYR A 76 6.13 19.38 -10.91
CA TYR A 76 6.81 19.98 -9.76
C TYR A 76 7.70 19.00 -8.99
N LEU A 77 7.49 17.69 -9.17
CA LEU A 77 8.20 16.64 -8.46
C LEU A 77 9.13 15.89 -9.40
N ASN A 78 10.28 15.47 -8.91
CA ASN A 78 11.16 14.59 -9.67
C ASN A 78 10.57 13.17 -9.69
N PRO A 79 10.10 12.66 -10.86
CA PRO A 79 9.39 11.39 -10.90
C PRO A 79 10.25 10.20 -10.46
N PHE A 80 11.55 10.23 -10.76
CA PHE A 80 12.50 9.20 -10.37
C PHE A 80 12.64 9.11 -8.85
N LEU A 81 12.71 10.25 -8.16
CA LEU A 81 12.80 10.27 -6.70
C LEU A 81 11.50 9.78 -6.05
N CYS A 82 10.35 10.21 -6.58
CA CYS A 82 9.04 9.80 -6.07
C CYS A 82 8.82 8.28 -6.19
N VAL A 83 9.01 7.71 -7.38
CA VAL A 83 8.82 6.27 -7.57
C VAL A 83 9.86 5.45 -6.81
N ASN A 84 11.10 5.95 -6.69
CA ASN A 84 12.14 5.33 -5.88
C ASN A 84 11.74 5.27 -4.40
N LYS A 85 11.21 6.38 -3.86
CA LYS A 85 10.73 6.48 -2.48
C LYS A 85 9.57 5.50 -2.24
N HIS A 86 8.52 5.57 -3.06
CA HIS A 86 7.35 4.70 -2.93
C HIS A 86 7.71 3.22 -2.98
N TYR A 87 8.53 2.81 -3.95
CA TYR A 87 9.03 1.44 -4.04
C TYR A 87 9.79 1.02 -2.77
N THR A 88 10.73 1.86 -2.31
CA THR A 88 11.60 1.52 -1.18
C THR A 88 10.79 1.38 0.09
N HIS A 89 9.89 2.33 0.36
CA HIS A 89 9.04 2.31 1.55
C HIS A 89 8.12 1.10 1.54
N GLU A 90 7.48 0.79 0.40
CA GLU A 90 6.56 -0.35 0.32
C GLU A 90 7.29 -1.69 0.50
N ALA A 91 8.41 -1.90 -0.20
CA ALA A 91 9.20 -3.12 -0.06
C ALA A 91 9.73 -3.29 1.37
N GLN A 92 10.20 -2.21 1.99
CA GLN A 92 10.67 -2.24 3.37
C GLN A 92 9.54 -2.52 4.36
N THR A 93 8.33 -1.99 4.14
CA THR A 93 7.18 -2.28 5.01
C THR A 93 6.79 -3.75 4.97
N TYR A 94 6.78 -4.37 3.79
CA TYR A 94 6.54 -5.81 3.68
C TYR A 94 7.59 -6.63 4.45
N GLN A 95 8.87 -6.23 4.39
CA GLN A 95 9.93 -6.89 5.16
C GLN A 95 9.75 -6.71 6.67
N ALA A 96 9.47 -5.49 7.12
CA ALA A 96 9.28 -5.15 8.54
C ALA A 96 8.03 -5.79 9.15
N LEU A 97 7.02 -6.11 8.34
CA LEU A 97 5.76 -6.73 8.76
C LEU A 97 5.66 -8.20 8.31
N SER A 98 6.79 -8.89 8.16
CA SER A 98 6.85 -10.27 7.66
C SER A 98 6.00 -11.26 8.47
N ASP A 99 5.85 -11.06 9.78
CA ASP A 99 5.00 -11.84 10.67
C ASP A 99 3.49 -11.67 10.42
N LEU A 100 3.09 -10.61 9.71
CA LEU A 100 1.69 -10.31 9.37
C LEU A 100 1.28 -10.83 7.99
N GLN A 101 2.25 -11.26 7.18
CA GLN A 101 2.04 -11.71 5.81
C GLN A 101 1.19 -12.98 5.72
N GLY A 102 0.30 -13.03 4.73
CA GLY A 102 -0.66 -14.13 4.55
C GLY A 102 -1.83 -14.10 5.54
N ARG A 103 -1.84 -13.14 6.48
CA ARG A 103 -2.92 -12.91 7.44
C ARG A 103 -3.53 -11.53 7.28
N LEU A 104 -2.85 -10.50 7.78
CA LEU A 104 -3.33 -9.11 7.75
C LEU A 104 -2.83 -8.35 6.53
N ILE A 105 -1.70 -8.76 5.95
CA ILE A 105 -1.17 -8.17 4.72
C ILE A 105 -0.91 -9.27 3.68
N PRO A 106 -0.76 -8.93 2.39
CA PRO A 106 -0.36 -9.89 1.36
C PRO A 106 0.98 -10.54 1.67
N ARG A 107 1.18 -11.79 1.23
CA ARG A 107 2.54 -12.32 1.14
C ARG A 107 3.36 -11.52 0.14
N PHE A 108 4.61 -11.26 0.49
CA PHE A 108 5.58 -10.56 -0.35
C PHE A 108 6.55 -11.59 -0.94
N TYR A 109 6.54 -11.70 -2.27
CA TYR A 109 7.37 -12.66 -2.99
C TYR A 109 8.71 -12.09 -3.44
N GLY A 110 8.84 -10.76 -3.45
CA GLY A 110 10.11 -10.10 -3.71
C GLY A 110 9.96 -8.72 -4.32
N SER A 111 11.12 -8.08 -4.43
CA SER A 111 11.30 -6.79 -5.07
C SER A 111 12.41 -6.90 -6.12
N TYR A 112 12.18 -6.31 -7.29
CA TYR A 112 13.01 -6.47 -8.48
C TYR A 112 13.28 -5.08 -9.10
N SER A 113 14.40 -4.96 -9.79
CA SER A 113 14.77 -3.76 -10.54
C SER A 113 15.37 -4.17 -11.88
N THR A 114 15.05 -3.44 -12.93
CA THR A 114 15.57 -3.67 -14.27
C THR A 114 15.68 -2.36 -15.04
N ASP A 115 16.59 -2.30 -16.01
CA ASP A 115 16.77 -1.13 -16.85
C ASP A 115 16.04 -1.25 -18.19
N ILE A 116 15.19 -0.26 -18.39
CA ILE A 116 14.50 0.22 -19.60
C ILE A 116 15.34 0.80 -20.72
N THR A 117 15.78 0.07 -21.76
CA THR A 117 16.31 0.78 -22.94
C THR A 117 15.20 1.53 -23.67
N CYS A 118 15.39 2.82 -23.84
CA CYS A 118 14.50 3.79 -24.48
C CYS A 118 15.20 4.33 -25.72
N ARG A 119 14.43 4.63 -26.76
CA ARG A 119 14.92 5.53 -27.82
C ARG A 119 14.54 6.93 -27.41
N ASP A 120 15.51 7.81 -27.31
CA ASP A 120 15.22 9.22 -27.17
C ASP A 120 14.60 9.70 -28.49
N VAL A 121 13.43 10.33 -28.41
CA VAL A 121 12.82 11.00 -29.57
C VAL A 121 12.87 12.49 -29.23
N GLY A 122 14.10 13.02 -29.22
CA GLY A 122 14.30 14.46 -29.12
C GLY A 122 13.78 15.17 -30.38
N ASP A 123 13.37 16.43 -30.22
CA ASP A 123 13.02 17.32 -31.34
C ASP A 123 14.22 17.59 -32.26
N ASP A 124 15.45 17.30 -31.80
CA ASP A 124 16.68 17.38 -32.59
C ASP A 124 17.00 16.02 -33.23
N MET A 125 16.76 15.93 -34.53
CA MET A 125 16.84 14.73 -35.38
C MET A 125 18.23 14.06 -35.53
N GLU A 126 19.25 14.42 -34.74
CA GLU A 126 20.65 14.02 -35.04
C GLU A 126 21.31 13.02 -34.08
N THR A 127 20.70 12.67 -32.95
CA THR A 127 21.27 11.64 -32.06
C THR A 127 20.26 10.53 -31.76
N ASP A 128 20.46 9.37 -32.39
CA ASP A 128 19.75 8.11 -32.07
C ASP A 128 20.34 7.52 -30.76
N GLU A 129 20.35 8.34 -29.70
CA GLU A 129 20.89 7.97 -28.40
C GLU A 129 19.91 7.05 -27.67
N THR A 130 20.36 5.83 -27.40
CA THR A 130 19.64 4.91 -26.52
C THR A 130 19.81 5.34 -25.07
N CYS A 131 18.76 5.92 -24.49
CA CYS A 131 18.65 6.24 -23.08
C CYS A 131 18.23 4.98 -22.29
N SER A 132 18.64 4.83 -21.03
CA SER A 132 18.14 3.78 -20.15
C SER A 132 17.45 4.36 -18.92
N ARG A 133 16.28 3.83 -18.54
CA ARG A 133 15.60 4.21 -17.28
C ARG A 133 15.37 3.00 -16.39
N THR A 134 15.70 3.10 -15.10
CA THR A 134 15.43 2.03 -14.14
C THR A 134 13.95 1.98 -13.80
N VAL A 135 13.38 0.78 -13.83
CA VAL A 135 12.02 0.48 -13.37
C VAL A 135 12.07 -0.59 -12.32
N ARG A 136 11.16 -0.46 -11.35
CA ARG A 136 11.11 -1.38 -10.23
C ARG A 136 9.77 -2.04 -10.10
N LEU A 137 9.78 -3.20 -9.47
CA LEU A 137 8.63 -4.07 -9.35
C LEU A 137 8.62 -4.69 -7.97
N ILE A 138 7.45 -4.80 -7.36
CA ILE A 138 7.21 -5.75 -6.28
C ILE A 138 6.20 -6.80 -6.71
N LEU A 139 6.36 -8.01 -6.18
CA LEU A 139 5.45 -9.12 -6.43
C LEU A 139 4.80 -9.54 -5.12
N ILE A 140 3.47 -9.52 -5.07
CA ILE A 140 2.69 -9.80 -3.85
C ILE A 140 1.54 -10.76 -4.14
N GLU A 141 0.97 -11.31 -3.07
CA GLU A 141 -0.22 -12.17 -3.12
C GLU A 141 -1.42 -11.43 -3.70
N HIS A 142 -2.11 -12.07 -4.63
CA HIS A 142 -3.42 -11.62 -5.07
C HIS A 142 -4.46 -11.87 -3.97
N ILE A 143 -5.16 -10.83 -3.55
CA ILE A 143 -6.19 -10.90 -2.51
C ILE A 143 -7.57 -10.98 -3.18
N PRO A 144 -8.29 -12.12 -3.10
CA PRO A 144 -9.62 -12.24 -3.66
C PRO A 144 -10.64 -11.51 -2.78
N GLY A 145 -11.31 -10.51 -3.32
CA GLY A 145 -12.30 -9.73 -2.59
C GLY A 145 -12.61 -8.39 -3.25
N MET A 146 -13.23 -7.51 -2.48
CA MET A 146 -13.50 -6.13 -2.85
C MET A 146 -12.87 -5.20 -1.81
N SER A 147 -12.48 -3.99 -2.21
CA SER A 147 -12.03 -3.00 -1.22
C SER A 147 -13.21 -2.55 -0.36
N MET A 148 -12.93 -2.02 0.85
CA MET A 148 -13.97 -1.42 1.66
C MET A 148 -14.67 -0.30 0.87
N LEU A 149 -13.94 0.52 0.12
CA LEU A 149 -14.53 1.55 -0.73
C LEU A 149 -15.57 0.99 -1.72
N GLN A 150 -15.29 -0.17 -2.34
CA GLN A 150 -16.22 -0.82 -3.27
C GLN A 150 -17.41 -1.48 -2.56
N ALA A 151 -17.18 -2.08 -1.39
CA ALA A 151 -18.23 -2.72 -0.62
C ALA A 151 -19.27 -1.72 -0.11
N GLY A 152 -18.79 -0.54 0.28
CA GLY A 152 -19.59 0.52 0.89
C GLY A 152 -20.15 0.11 2.27
N PRO A 153 -20.56 1.09 3.09
CA PRO A 153 -21.05 0.82 4.45
C PRO A 153 -22.50 0.28 4.49
N SER A 154 -23.29 0.50 3.44
CA SER A 154 -24.75 0.27 3.43
C SER A 154 -25.16 -1.20 3.52
N SER A 155 -24.28 -2.12 3.16
CA SER A 155 -24.52 -3.57 3.22
C SER A 155 -24.19 -4.18 4.60
N PHE A 156 -23.71 -3.37 5.55
CA PHE A 156 -23.26 -3.83 6.85
C PHE A 156 -24.08 -3.23 7.99
N SER A 157 -24.39 -4.05 8.99
CA SER A 157 -24.98 -3.55 10.23
C SER A 157 -24.01 -2.60 10.94
N GLN A 158 -24.51 -1.72 11.79
CA GLN A 158 -23.66 -0.85 12.60
C GLN A 158 -22.67 -1.65 13.47
N GLN A 159 -23.11 -2.79 14.02
CA GLN A 159 -22.27 -3.67 14.82
C GLN A 159 -21.12 -4.26 13.99
N ASP A 160 -21.38 -4.69 12.76
CA ASP A 160 -20.34 -5.21 11.86
C ASP A 160 -19.35 -4.12 11.48
N ARG A 161 -19.84 -2.91 11.16
CA ARG A 161 -18.98 -1.74 10.88
C ARG A 161 -18.10 -1.38 12.06
N GLN A 162 -18.60 -1.46 13.30
CA GLN A 162 -17.79 -1.28 14.50
C GLN A 162 -16.67 -2.32 14.60
N GLN A 163 -16.93 -3.60 14.30
CA GLN A 163 -15.88 -4.64 14.31
C GLN A 163 -14.85 -4.46 13.19
N ILE A 164 -15.29 -4.01 12.01
CA ILE A 164 -14.40 -3.63 10.90
C ILE A 164 -13.49 -2.49 11.34
N MET A 165 -14.06 -1.40 11.86
CA MET A 165 -13.28 -0.24 12.31
C MET A 165 -12.33 -0.59 13.46
N LYS A 166 -12.76 -1.45 14.39
CA LYS A 166 -11.89 -1.96 15.46
C LYS A 166 -10.69 -2.72 14.90
N SER A 167 -10.88 -3.50 13.84
CA SER A 167 -9.82 -4.23 13.16
C SER A 167 -8.87 -3.30 12.40
N VAL A 168 -9.40 -2.24 11.76
CA VAL A 168 -8.59 -1.20 11.10
C VAL A 168 -7.71 -0.48 12.12
N ILE A 169 -8.28 0.01 13.23
CA ILE A 169 -7.52 0.67 14.30
C ILE A 169 -6.50 -0.29 14.92
N GLY A 170 -6.88 -1.56 15.10
CA GLY A 170 -6.02 -2.60 15.66
C GLY A 170 -4.78 -2.84 14.80
N PHE A 171 -4.95 -3.01 13.49
CA PHE A 171 -3.84 -3.16 12.55
C PHE A 171 -2.95 -1.92 12.51
N GLU A 172 -3.55 -0.74 12.33
CA GLU A 172 -2.79 0.50 12.28
C GLU A 172 -1.99 0.73 13.56
N SER A 173 -2.59 0.46 14.73
CA SER A 173 -1.91 0.58 16.01
C SER A 173 -0.75 -0.41 16.16
N GLU A 174 -0.86 -1.60 15.58
CA GLU A 174 0.22 -2.59 15.57
C GLU A 174 1.38 -2.13 14.69
N VAL A 175 1.11 -1.55 13.52
CA VAL A 175 2.13 -0.95 12.65
C VAL A 175 2.76 0.27 13.33
N TYR A 176 1.96 1.11 13.98
CA TYR A 176 2.42 2.29 14.72
C TYR A 176 3.42 1.94 15.84
N ARG A 177 3.18 0.83 16.57
CA ARG A 177 4.11 0.32 17.61
C ARG A 177 5.49 -0.02 17.05
N ARG A 178 5.58 -0.37 15.77
CA ARG A 178 6.83 -0.71 15.08
C ARG A 178 7.54 0.51 14.50
N ASP A 179 7.14 1.69 14.94
CA ASP A 179 7.69 2.98 14.50
C ASP A 179 7.48 3.28 13.00
N ILE A 180 6.36 2.77 12.47
CA ILE A 180 5.93 2.98 11.08
C ILE A 180 4.60 3.75 11.09
N LEU A 181 4.53 4.86 10.36
CA LEU A 181 3.29 5.61 10.15
C LEU A 181 2.72 5.30 8.77
N LEU A 182 1.46 4.88 8.71
CA LEU A 182 0.73 4.67 7.45
C LEU A 182 0.01 5.97 7.08
N THR A 183 0.50 6.68 6.06
CA THR A 183 -0.08 7.96 5.64
C THR A 183 -1.25 7.82 4.67
N ASP A 184 -1.36 6.67 3.99
CA ASP A 184 -2.41 6.41 2.99
C ASP A 184 -3.40 5.32 3.43
N LEU A 185 -3.61 5.15 4.75
CA LEU A 185 -4.59 4.19 5.24
C LEU A 185 -6.01 4.73 4.98
N SER A 186 -6.68 4.14 3.99
CA SER A 186 -8.02 4.53 3.55
C SER A 186 -8.84 3.31 3.10
N PRO A 187 -10.19 3.42 2.97
CA PRO A 187 -11.05 2.30 2.58
C PRO A 187 -10.67 1.62 1.24
N ARG A 188 -10.01 2.34 0.32
CA ARG A 188 -9.51 1.74 -0.94
C ARG A 188 -8.36 0.75 -0.73
N ASN A 189 -7.59 0.94 0.35
CA ASN A 189 -6.40 0.16 0.67
C ASN A 189 -6.70 -0.96 1.68
N VAL A 190 -7.98 -1.24 1.96
CA VAL A 190 -8.40 -2.34 2.83
C VAL A 190 -9.30 -3.29 2.03
N MET A 191 -8.85 -4.51 1.81
CA MET A 191 -9.61 -5.55 1.13
C MET A 191 -10.47 -6.34 2.10
N MET A 192 -11.74 -6.49 1.77
CA MET A 192 -12.67 -7.40 2.43
C MET A 192 -12.67 -8.75 1.70
N VAL A 193 -12.18 -9.79 2.37
CA VAL A 193 -12.14 -11.16 1.85
C VAL A 193 -13.32 -11.99 2.36
N PRO A 194 -13.87 -12.91 1.55
CA PRO A 194 -14.98 -13.76 1.98
C PRO A 194 -14.61 -14.62 3.21
N PRO A 195 -15.57 -14.85 4.12
CA PRO A 195 -15.38 -15.74 5.28
C PRO A 195 -14.83 -17.11 4.85
N GLY A 196 -13.88 -17.65 5.61
CA GLY A 196 -13.26 -18.95 5.32
C GLY A 196 -12.08 -18.90 4.34
N SER A 197 -11.87 -17.78 3.64
CA SER A 197 -10.68 -17.58 2.78
C SER A 197 -9.40 -17.42 3.60
N ARG A 198 -9.51 -16.91 4.84
CA ARG A 198 -8.39 -16.69 5.77
C ARG A 198 -8.80 -17.04 7.20
N ARG A 199 -7.83 -17.53 8.00
CA ARG A 199 -8.08 -18.17 9.31
C ARG A 199 -8.53 -17.21 10.44
N GLN A 200 -8.31 -15.89 10.33
CA GLN A 200 -8.41 -14.99 11.50
C GLN A 200 -8.94 -13.58 11.24
N CYS A 201 -8.94 -13.08 10.00
CA CYS A 201 -9.43 -11.73 9.70
C CYS A 201 -9.94 -11.68 8.27
N ASN A 202 -11.10 -11.05 8.08
CA ASN A 202 -11.67 -10.81 6.76
C ASN A 202 -11.11 -9.52 6.12
N LEU A 203 -10.19 -8.82 6.79
CA LEU A 203 -9.55 -7.62 6.26
C LEU A 203 -8.09 -7.90 5.93
N VAL A 204 -7.67 -7.43 4.75
CA VAL A 204 -6.28 -7.45 4.31
C VAL A 204 -5.88 -6.04 3.89
N PHE A 205 -4.83 -5.52 4.50
CA PHE A 205 -4.34 -4.16 4.27
C PHE A 205 -3.33 -4.16 3.14
N LEU A 206 -3.52 -3.25 2.20
CA LEU A 206 -2.74 -3.07 0.99
C LEU A 206 -2.05 -1.70 1.00
N ASP A 207 -1.20 -1.51 -0.01
CA ASP A 207 -0.56 -0.26 -0.39
C ASP A 207 0.24 0.43 0.73
N PHE A 208 1.52 0.10 0.79
CA PHE A 208 2.42 0.64 1.80
C PHE A 208 3.39 1.69 1.25
N ALA A 209 3.16 2.21 0.03
CA ALA A 209 4.02 3.22 -0.61
C ALA A 209 4.17 4.50 0.23
N GLY A 210 3.11 4.89 0.95
CA GLY A 210 3.09 6.04 1.85
C GLY A 210 3.62 5.77 3.26
N SER A 211 4.24 4.62 3.53
CA SER A 211 4.75 4.31 4.88
C SER A 211 5.91 5.25 5.25
N LEU A 212 5.95 5.74 6.49
CA LEU A 212 7.06 6.54 7.00
C LEU A 212 7.72 5.83 8.19
N PHE A 213 8.97 5.41 7.99
CA PHE A 213 9.80 4.78 9.02
C PHE A 213 10.36 5.82 9.98
N GLY A 214 10.43 5.49 11.26
CA GLY A 214 10.81 6.45 12.30
C GLY A 214 9.77 7.54 12.54
N ARG A 215 8.61 7.46 11.86
CA ARG A 215 7.54 8.46 11.82
C ARG A 215 8.04 9.89 11.57
N LYS A 216 9.16 10.00 10.85
CA LYS A 216 9.75 11.27 10.46
C LYS A 216 9.17 11.69 9.12
N LEU A 217 8.69 12.93 9.05
CA LEU A 217 8.22 13.50 7.80
C LEU A 217 9.43 13.84 6.94
N ASP A 218 9.41 13.38 5.68
CA ASP A 218 10.50 13.65 4.73
C ASP A 218 10.55 15.13 4.30
N GLU A 219 9.48 15.90 4.57
CA GLU A 219 9.40 17.31 4.20
C GLU A 219 10.02 18.26 5.25
N PRO A 220 11.01 19.09 4.85
CA PRO A 220 11.67 20.04 5.75
C PRO A 220 10.70 21.08 6.35
N LEU A 221 9.60 21.40 5.66
CA LEU A 221 8.62 22.42 6.11
C LEU A 221 7.78 21.96 7.32
N LEU A 222 7.83 20.67 7.66
CA LEU A 222 7.17 20.09 8.83
C LEU A 222 8.18 19.71 9.94
N ALA A 223 9.47 20.05 9.77
CA ALA A 223 10.48 19.88 10.81
C ALA A 223 10.04 20.63 12.09
N GLY A 224 9.99 19.91 13.22
CA GLY A 224 9.44 20.43 14.49
C GLY A 224 8.02 19.97 14.82
N ARG A 225 7.34 19.24 13.90
CA ARG A 225 6.12 18.45 14.18
C ARG A 225 6.42 16.98 14.50
N GLU A 226 7.63 16.70 14.97
CA GLU A 226 8.10 15.37 15.38
C GLU A 226 7.52 15.02 16.76
N PHE A 227 6.21 14.77 16.79
CA PHE A 227 5.42 14.52 18.00
C PHE A 227 5.70 13.13 18.55
N PHE A 228 6.65 13.06 19.49
CA PHE A 228 6.98 11.83 20.22
C PHE A 228 7.45 10.69 19.29
N LEU A 229 8.47 10.96 18.48
CA LEU A 229 9.13 9.93 17.65
C LEU A 229 9.57 8.74 18.50
N GLY A 230 9.44 7.53 17.97
CA GLY A 230 9.67 6.28 18.68
C GLY A 230 8.66 5.93 19.80
N GLN A 231 7.89 6.87 20.36
CA GLN A 231 6.92 6.58 21.42
C GLN A 231 5.56 6.11 20.90
N TYR A 232 4.99 5.09 21.51
CA TYR A 232 3.63 4.66 21.20
C TYR A 232 2.62 5.69 21.70
N ILE A 233 1.67 6.07 20.83
CA ILE A 233 0.55 6.95 21.17
C ILE A 233 -0.73 6.14 21.05
N SER A 234 -1.54 6.19 22.11
CA SER A 234 -2.80 5.45 22.15
C SER A 234 -3.74 5.85 21.00
N PRO A 235 -4.45 4.90 20.36
CA PRO A 235 -5.50 5.20 19.39
C PRO A 235 -6.61 6.10 19.95
N ILE A 236 -6.83 6.14 21.27
CA ILE A 236 -7.72 7.12 21.93
C ILE A 236 -7.39 8.56 21.53
N LEU A 237 -6.10 8.89 21.34
CA LEU A 237 -5.71 10.22 20.90
C LEU A 237 -5.65 10.33 19.37
N ARG A 238 -5.08 9.33 18.70
CA ARG A 238 -4.81 9.40 17.25
C ARG A 238 -6.06 9.31 16.38
N TRP A 239 -7.04 8.52 16.79
CA TRP A 239 -8.24 8.25 15.99
C TRP A 239 -9.42 9.19 16.27
N LYS A 240 -9.30 10.18 17.17
CA LYS A 240 -10.43 11.08 17.50
C LYS A 240 -10.81 12.06 16.38
N ARG A 241 -9.87 12.49 15.54
CA ARG A 241 -10.12 13.45 14.45
C ARG A 241 -9.45 13.05 13.14
N GLY A 242 -8.13 13.19 13.04
CA GLY A 242 -7.42 13.13 11.75
C GLY A 242 -7.64 11.83 10.97
N MET A 243 -7.33 10.68 11.58
CA MET A 243 -7.45 9.37 10.89
C MET A 243 -8.90 8.93 10.65
N LYS A 244 -9.87 9.55 11.34
CA LYS A 244 -11.29 9.25 11.18
C LYS A 244 -11.81 9.69 9.82
N LEU A 245 -11.33 10.82 9.30
CA LEU A 245 -11.88 11.49 8.10
C LEU A 245 -11.95 10.57 6.88
N GLU A 246 -10.91 9.75 6.66
CA GLU A 246 -10.87 8.77 5.56
C GLU A 246 -11.95 7.68 5.65
N PHE A 247 -12.54 7.50 6.84
CA PHE A 247 -13.53 6.46 7.15
C PHE A 247 -14.87 7.04 7.59
N ASP A 248 -15.14 8.33 7.40
CA ASP A 248 -16.36 8.98 7.92
C ASP A 248 -17.64 8.31 7.40
N GLU A 249 -17.67 7.85 6.15
CA GLU A 249 -18.82 7.12 5.58
C GLU A 249 -19.13 5.80 6.32
N TRP A 250 -18.14 5.20 6.98
CA TRP A 250 -18.30 3.96 7.73
C TRP A 250 -18.86 4.18 9.14
N ILE A 251 -18.97 5.42 9.60
CA ILE A 251 -19.20 5.78 11.00
C ILE A 251 -20.47 6.64 11.13
N ASP A 252 -21.50 6.08 11.75
CA ASP A 252 -22.79 6.75 12.05
C ASP A 252 -23.16 6.66 13.54
N TRP A 253 -22.16 6.47 14.42
CA TRP A 253 -22.31 6.43 15.88
C TRP A 253 -21.40 7.45 16.57
N GLU A 254 -21.57 7.60 17.88
CA GLU A 254 -20.70 8.43 18.74
C GLU A 254 -19.27 7.87 18.78
N TRP A 255 -18.49 8.28 17.79
CA TRP A 255 -17.16 7.75 17.52
C TRP A 255 -16.18 7.93 18.68
N ALA A 256 -16.15 9.12 19.28
CA ALA A 256 -15.20 9.43 20.34
C ALA A 256 -15.43 8.56 21.58
N ASP A 257 -16.69 8.41 21.99
CA ASP A 257 -17.08 7.60 23.14
C ASP A 257 -16.82 6.11 22.87
N TRP A 258 -17.11 5.65 21.64
CA TRP A 258 -16.84 4.28 21.22
C TRP A 258 -15.35 3.96 21.22
N VAL A 259 -14.49 4.83 20.69
CA VAL A 259 -13.02 4.65 20.72
C VAL A 259 -12.51 4.64 22.16
N ASP A 260 -13.00 5.56 23.01
CA ASP A 260 -12.62 5.61 24.42
C ASP A 260 -12.97 4.31 25.16
N ALA A 261 -14.15 3.75 24.90
CA ALA A 261 -14.59 2.49 25.49
C ALA A 261 -13.77 1.28 24.97
N GLU A 262 -13.65 1.11 23.65
CA GLU A 262 -12.98 -0.05 23.04
C GLU A 262 -11.48 -0.08 23.32
N PHE A 263 -10.85 1.09 23.38
CA PHE A 263 -9.41 1.23 23.58
C PHE A 263 -9.05 1.73 24.98
N ALA A 264 -9.98 1.70 25.95
CA ALA A 264 -9.77 2.10 27.34
C ALA A 264 -8.54 1.43 27.97
N HIS A 265 -8.25 0.18 27.59
CA HIS A 265 -7.09 -0.57 28.04
C HIS A 265 -5.75 0.11 27.69
N THR A 266 -5.71 1.01 26.69
CA THR A 266 -4.52 1.80 26.32
C THR A 266 -4.44 3.16 27.01
N ALA A 267 -5.45 3.57 27.78
CA ALA A 267 -5.51 4.90 28.38
C ALA A 267 -4.33 5.17 29.34
N HIS A 268 -3.82 4.13 29.99
CA HIS A 268 -2.66 4.21 30.90
C HIS A 268 -1.34 4.58 30.19
N THR A 269 -1.25 4.44 28.87
CA THR A 269 -0.05 4.83 28.11
C THR A 269 -0.05 6.32 27.74
N ILE A 270 -1.14 7.05 28.03
CA ILE A 270 -1.29 8.45 27.65
C ILE A 270 -0.61 9.35 28.67
N THR A 271 0.43 10.06 28.25
CA THR A 271 1.08 11.08 29.09
C THR A 271 0.31 12.42 29.05
N PRO A 272 0.46 13.29 30.07
CA PRO A 272 -0.13 14.63 30.04
C PRO A 272 0.28 15.44 28.81
N ALA A 273 1.56 15.35 28.39
CA ALA A 273 2.08 16.03 27.22
C ALA A 273 1.40 15.54 25.92
N MET A 274 1.20 14.22 25.78
CA MET A 274 0.45 13.66 24.64
C MET A 274 -0.99 14.17 24.63
N ARG A 275 -1.66 14.17 25.78
CA ARG A 275 -3.04 14.66 25.89
C ARG A 275 -3.17 16.13 25.51
N GLU A 276 -2.33 17.00 26.05
CA GLU A 276 -2.34 18.43 25.74
C GLU A 276 -2.16 18.67 24.23
N ARG A 277 -1.24 17.93 23.60
CA ARG A 277 -0.96 18.12 22.18
C ARG A 277 -2.13 17.71 21.28
N TYR A 278 -2.69 16.52 21.53
CA TYR A 278 -3.81 15.99 20.74
C TYR A 278 -5.14 16.68 21.04
N SER A 279 -5.25 17.42 22.14
CA SER A 279 -6.42 18.26 22.45
C SER A 279 -6.45 19.57 21.64
N LYS A 280 -5.31 20.03 21.14
CA LYS A 280 -5.15 21.28 20.37
C LYS A 280 -5.28 21.07 18.84
N THR A 281 -5.57 19.85 18.40
CA THR A 281 -5.63 19.45 16.98
C THR A 281 -7.05 18.97 16.67
#